data_AF-A0AA88RNZ6-F1
#
_entry.id   AF-A0AA88RNZ6-F1
#
_cell.length_a   1.000
_cell.length_b   1.000
_cell.length_c   1.000
_cell.angle_alpha   90.00
_cell.angle_beta   90.00
_cell.angle_gamma   90.00
#
_symmetry.space_group_name_H-M   'P 1'
#
loop_
_entity.id
_entity.type
_entity.pdbx_description
1 polymer ?
#
loop_
_entity_poly.entity_id
_entity_poly.type
_entity_poly.pdbx_seq_one_letter_code
_entity_poly.pdbx_strand_id
1 'polypeptide(L)'
;VRVEFLSAAGKVTASSSYPSMLRFKSEPVWAVETVLKGVPLIAGFQSEVQILEVKISDFTEGYEPTACLRVILEQRAGYQPGGGIPEIYAGSVAIESELPKLKRIIWSWRRTVFVWLAIVSFLMELLVTLIFCRPILLPKPRPRAGDAKKQAHKNRISW
;
A
#
# COMPACT_ATOMS: atom_id res chain seq x y z
N VAL A 1 17.91 -21.51 1.02
CA VAL A 1 16.55 -22.04 0.82
C VAL A 1 16.12 -21.73 -0.60
N ARG A 2 15.80 -22.76 -1.38
CA ARG A 2 15.22 -22.62 -2.71
C ARG A 2 13.71 -22.81 -2.61
N VAL A 3 12.95 -21.96 -3.30
CA VAL A 3 11.51 -22.08 -3.42
C VAL A 3 11.14 -22.12 -4.88
N GLU A 4 10.32 -23.11 -5.23
CA GLU A 4 9.82 -23.33 -6.57
C GLU A 4 8.30 -23.26 -6.58
N PHE A 5 7.77 -22.63 -7.61
CA PHE A 5 6.35 -22.43 -7.84
C PHE A 5 5.92 -23.42 -8.92
N LEU A 6 4.98 -24.28 -8.58
CA LEU A 6 4.54 -25.37 -9.45
C LEU A 6 3.14 -25.09 -9.98
N SER A 7 2.95 -25.30 -11.28
CA SER A 7 1.63 -25.37 -11.93
C SER A 7 0.85 -26.61 -11.45
N ALA A 8 -0.46 -26.64 -11.70
CA ALA A 8 -1.31 -27.81 -11.49
C ALA A 8 -0.78 -29.07 -12.20
N ALA A 9 -0.05 -28.91 -13.31
CA ALA A 9 0.58 -30.02 -14.04
C ALA A 9 1.93 -30.49 -13.41
N GLY A 10 2.37 -29.89 -12.30
CA GLY A 10 3.65 -30.19 -11.66
C GLY A 10 4.88 -29.58 -12.36
N LYS A 11 4.67 -28.69 -13.33
CA LYS A 11 5.73 -27.95 -14.02
C LYS A 11 6.22 -26.79 -13.15
N VAL A 12 7.53 -26.59 -13.05
CA VAL A 12 8.13 -25.42 -12.38
C VAL A 12 7.92 -24.18 -13.24
N THR A 13 7.12 -23.24 -12.74
CA THR A 13 6.82 -21.96 -13.39
C THR A 13 7.85 -20.89 -13.00
N ALA A 14 8.25 -20.87 -11.74
CA ALA A 14 9.29 -19.97 -11.24
C ALA A 14 10.13 -20.66 -10.16
N SER A 15 11.38 -20.21 -10.01
CA SER A 15 12.28 -20.67 -8.97
C SER A 15 13.07 -19.49 -8.43
N SER A 16 13.22 -19.45 -7.11
CA SER A 16 14.01 -18.45 -6.40
C SER A 16 14.89 -19.16 -5.37
N SER A 17 16.12 -18.68 -5.14
CA SER A 17 16.98 -19.20 -4.09
C SER A 17 17.51 -18.06 -3.25
N TYR A 18 17.37 -18.20 -1.93
CA TYR A 18 17.79 -17.22 -0.94
C TYR A 18 18.84 -17.84 -0.03
N PRO A 19 20.04 -17.25 0.07
CA PRO A 19 21.00 -17.67 1.08
C PRO A 19 20.48 -17.28 2.46
N SER A 20 20.49 -18.23 3.39
CA SER A 20 20.01 -18.03 4.76
C SER A 20 20.94 -18.74 5.72
N MET A 21 21.24 -18.12 6.86
CA MET A 21 22.14 -18.68 7.86
C MET A 21 21.47 -18.62 9.23
N LEU A 22 21.63 -19.69 10.02
CA LEU A 22 21.28 -19.67 11.43
C LEU A 22 22.12 -18.61 12.14
N ARG A 23 21.48 -17.84 13.03
CA ARG A 23 22.18 -16.84 13.83
C ARG A 23 23.16 -17.55 14.74
N PHE A 24 24.45 -17.29 14.51
CA PHE A 24 25.52 -17.82 15.33
C PHE A 24 25.41 -17.27 16.75
N LYS A 25 25.61 -18.15 17.73
CA LYS A 25 25.77 -17.80 19.14
C LYS A 25 27.13 -18.33 19.60
N SER A 26 27.87 -17.48 20.30
CA SER A 26 29.11 -17.92 20.94
C SER A 26 28.78 -18.75 22.18
N GLU A 27 29.72 -19.63 22.54
CA GLU A 27 29.61 -20.53 23.69
C GLU A 27 29.24 -19.81 25.01
N PRO A 28 29.92 -18.71 25.41
CA PRO A 28 29.55 -18.02 26.66
C PRO A 28 28.16 -17.38 26.61
N VAL A 29 27.73 -16.89 25.44
CA VAL A 29 26.40 -16.31 25.27
C VAL A 29 25.33 -17.40 25.36
N TRP A 30 25.61 -18.57 24.77
CA TRP A 30 24.72 -19.72 24.86
C TRP A 30 24.59 -20.23 26.31
N ALA A 31 25.70 -20.31 27.05
CA ALA A 31 25.69 -20.71 28.45
C ALA A 31 24.83 -19.77 29.32
N VAL A 32 25.02 -18.45 29.18
CA VAL A 32 24.22 -17.46 29.93
C VAL A 32 22.74 -17.52 29.56
N GLU A 33 22.42 -17.67 28.27
CA GLU A 33 21.03 -17.79 27.81
C GLU A 33 20.36 -19.04 28.36
N THR A 34 21.08 -20.16 28.39
CA THR A 34 20.61 -21.44 28.95
C THR A 34 20.33 -21.31 30.46
N VAL A 35 21.22 -20.65 31.22
CA VAL A 35 21.03 -20.41 32.65
C VAL A 35 19.80 -19.53 32.90
N LEU A 36 19.63 -18.46 32.13
CA LEU A 36 18.46 -17.58 32.23
C LEU A 36 17.15 -18.30 31.88
N LYS A 37 17.20 -19.21 30.89
CA LYS A 37 16.04 -20.02 30.49
C LYS A 37 15.84 -21.28 31.32
N GLY A 38 16.72 -21.58 32.28
CA GLY A 38 16.72 -22.87 32.99
C GLY A 38 15.39 -23.24 33.64
N VAL A 39 14.79 -22.33 34.41
CA VAL A 39 13.49 -22.57 35.08
C VAL A 39 12.36 -22.83 34.06
N PRO A 40 12.09 -21.94 33.09
CA PRO A 40 11.01 -22.18 32.12
C PRO A 40 11.30 -23.34 31.15
N LEU A 41 12.57 -23.69 30.91
CA LEU A 41 12.96 -24.82 30.07
C LEU A 41 12.63 -26.15 30.75
N ILE A 42 13.02 -26.31 32.03
CA ILE A 42 12.74 -27.53 32.81
C ILE A 42 11.22 -27.69 33.04
N ALA A 43 10.52 -26.58 33.26
CA ALA A 43 9.07 -26.58 33.41
C ALA A 43 8.31 -26.83 32.09
N GLY A 44 9.00 -26.92 30.94
CA GLY A 44 8.39 -27.20 29.63
C GLY A 44 7.63 -26.03 29.01
N PHE A 45 7.72 -24.83 29.59
CA PHE A 45 7.07 -23.63 29.05
C PHE A 45 7.84 -23.05 27.84
N GLN A 46 9.13 -23.34 27.73
CA GLN A 46 10.01 -22.82 26.69
C GLN A 46 10.92 -23.92 26.15
N SER A 47 11.27 -23.82 24.86
CA SER A 47 12.21 -24.71 24.19
C SER A 47 13.34 -23.89 23.56
N GLU A 48 14.57 -24.43 23.56
CA GLU A 48 15.71 -23.85 22.85
C GLU A 48 15.61 -24.13 21.36
N VAL A 49 14.80 -23.35 20.67
CA VAL A 49 14.61 -23.44 19.22
C VAL A 49 14.96 -22.10 18.57
N GLN A 50 15.48 -22.17 17.35
CA GLN A 50 15.75 -21.01 16.53
C GLN A 50 14.80 -20.94 15.35
N ILE A 51 14.09 -19.83 15.23
CA ILE A 51 13.18 -19.56 14.11
C ILE A 51 13.96 -18.79 13.03
N LEU A 52 13.98 -19.32 11.82
CA LEU A 52 14.59 -18.69 10.65
C LEU A 52 13.47 -18.20 9.72
N GLU A 53 13.30 -16.87 9.65
CA GLU A 53 12.35 -16.23 8.75
C GLU A 53 13.03 -15.91 7.42
N VAL A 54 12.48 -16.42 6.31
CA VAL A 54 12.97 -16.16 4.96
C VAL A 54 11.87 -15.45 4.17
N LYS A 55 12.11 -14.18 3.83
CA LYS A 55 11.17 -13.38 3.04
C LYS A 55 11.43 -13.56 1.56
N ILE A 56 10.37 -13.90 0.83
CA ILE A 56 10.39 -14.14 -0.61
C ILE A 56 9.41 -13.16 -1.24
N SER A 57 9.93 -12.06 -1.78
CA SER A 57 9.13 -10.95 -2.32
C SER A 57 8.97 -10.97 -3.83
N ASP A 58 9.76 -11.79 -4.54
CA ASP A 58 10.03 -11.55 -5.96
C ASP A 58 9.14 -12.39 -6.89
N PHE A 59 7.96 -12.82 -6.41
CA PHE A 59 7.03 -13.63 -7.19
C PHE A 59 5.82 -12.84 -7.66
N THR A 60 5.66 -12.74 -8.98
CA THR A 60 4.43 -12.25 -9.61
C THR A 60 3.78 -13.41 -10.35
N GLU A 61 2.52 -13.69 -10.02
CA GLU A 61 1.79 -14.78 -10.66
C GLU A 61 1.55 -14.48 -12.15
N GLY A 62 1.89 -15.44 -13.00
CA GLY A 62 1.74 -15.34 -14.44
C GLY A 62 0.32 -15.68 -14.92
N TYR A 63 0.17 -15.95 -16.21
CA TYR A 63 -1.12 -16.39 -16.78
C TYR A 63 -1.53 -17.79 -16.29
N GLU A 64 -0.55 -18.66 -16.07
CA GLU A 64 -0.77 -20.00 -15.53
C GLU A 64 -0.79 -19.93 -13.99
N PRO A 65 -1.87 -20.38 -13.34
CA PRO A 65 -2.01 -20.30 -11.90
C PRO A 65 -1.03 -21.23 -11.19
N THR A 66 -0.52 -20.79 -10.04
CA THR A 66 0.35 -21.60 -9.19
C THR A 66 -0.49 -22.48 -8.28
N ALA A 67 -0.29 -23.79 -8.35
CA ALA A 67 -1.02 -24.75 -7.54
C ALA A 67 -0.30 -25.05 -6.21
N CYS A 68 1.03 -25.13 -6.22
CA CYS A 68 1.79 -25.44 -5.01
C CYS A 68 3.17 -24.78 -4.95
N LEU A 69 3.66 -24.63 -3.72
CA LEU A 69 4.99 -24.13 -3.40
C LEU A 69 5.85 -25.30 -2.92
N ARG A 70 6.98 -25.50 -3.57
CA ARG A 70 7.99 -26.49 -3.19
C ARG A 70 9.17 -25.77 -2.54
N VAL A 71 9.26 -25.89 -1.22
CA VAL A 71 10.38 -25.33 -0.44
C VAL A 71 11.45 -26.40 -0.25
N ILE A 72 12.66 -26.09 -0.71
CA ILE A 72 13.82 -26.99 -0.69
C ILE A 72 14.91 -26.33 0.15
N LEU A 73 15.41 -27.04 1.15
CA LEU A 73 16.62 -26.64 1.86
C LEU A 73 17.82 -27.19 1.13
N GLU A 74 18.49 -26.30 0.41
CA GLU A 74 19.74 -26.63 -0.24
C GLU A 74 20.83 -26.88 0.79
N GLN A 75 21.64 -27.89 0.50
CA GLN A 75 22.80 -28.24 1.28
C GLN A 75 23.83 -27.10 1.30
N ARG A 76 24.45 -26.89 2.46
CA ARG A 76 25.56 -25.95 2.63
C ARG A 76 26.79 -26.38 1.82
N ALA A 77 27.37 -25.45 1.07
CA ALA A 77 28.63 -25.66 0.35
C ALA A 77 29.73 -26.16 1.32
N GLY A 78 30.47 -27.19 0.91
CA GLY A 78 31.57 -27.78 1.70
C GLY A 78 31.21 -29.05 2.51
N TYR A 79 29.95 -29.49 2.51
CA TYR A 79 29.55 -30.78 3.09
C TYR A 79 29.45 -31.87 2.01
N GLN A 80 29.60 -33.15 2.40
CA GLN A 80 29.36 -34.30 1.51
C GLN A 80 27.87 -34.42 1.16
N PRO A 81 27.48 -35.00 0.01
CA PRO A 81 26.08 -35.13 -0.40
C PRO A 81 25.20 -35.70 0.72
N GLY A 82 24.19 -34.94 1.15
CA GLY A 82 23.31 -35.31 2.27
C GLY A 82 23.73 -34.82 3.66
N GLY A 83 24.91 -34.20 3.78
CA GLY A 83 25.37 -33.51 4.99
C GLY A 83 25.06 -32.00 4.96
N GLY A 84 25.12 -31.35 6.13
CA GLY A 84 25.02 -29.89 6.21
C GLY A 84 23.60 -29.31 6.06
N ILE A 85 22.57 -30.16 6.16
CA ILE A 85 21.17 -29.73 6.33
C ILE A 85 20.90 -29.61 7.83
N PRO A 86 20.42 -28.45 8.33
CA PRO A 86 20.08 -28.30 9.74
C PRO A 86 18.87 -29.16 10.11
N GLU A 87 18.79 -29.56 11.37
CA GLU A 87 17.60 -30.22 11.91
C GLU A 87 16.42 -29.24 11.97
N ILE A 88 15.26 -29.67 11.48
CA ILE A 88 14.06 -28.84 11.38
C ILE A 88 12.93 -29.55 12.09
N TYR A 89 12.41 -28.91 13.12
CA TYR A 89 11.30 -29.41 13.92
C TYR A 89 9.95 -29.00 13.35
N ALA A 90 9.86 -27.79 12.78
CA ALA A 90 8.64 -27.26 12.19
C ALA A 90 8.97 -26.26 11.07
N GLY A 91 8.07 -26.19 10.08
CA GLY A 91 8.10 -25.19 9.03
C GLY A 91 6.72 -24.57 8.88
N SER A 92 6.66 -23.25 8.74
CA SER A 92 5.43 -22.54 8.41
C SER A 92 5.67 -21.65 7.20
N VAL A 93 4.68 -21.56 6.32
CA VAL A 93 4.73 -20.72 5.13
C VAL A 93 3.57 -19.75 5.22
N ALA A 94 3.88 -18.47 5.35
CA ALA A 94 2.90 -17.40 5.29
C ALA A 94 2.92 -16.80 3.87
N ILE A 95 1.77 -16.85 3.20
CA ILE A 95 1.59 -16.24 1.87
C ILE A 95 0.90 -14.91 2.09
N GLU A 96 1.65 -13.83 1.93
CA GLU A 96 1.10 -12.48 1.97
C GLU A 96 0.86 -12.00 0.54
N SER A 97 -0.41 -11.84 0.17
CA SER A 97 -0.74 -11.17 -1.08
C SER A 97 -0.75 -9.67 -0.85
N GLU A 98 0.22 -8.94 -1.43
CA GLU A 98 0.04 -7.50 -1.59
C GLU A 98 -1.13 -7.28 -2.55
N LEU A 99 -2.32 -6.96 -2.02
CA LEU A 99 -3.39 -6.40 -2.85
C LEU A 99 -2.78 -5.17 -3.53
N PRO A 100 -2.87 -5.04 -4.87
CA PRO A 100 -2.25 -3.93 -5.57
C PRO A 100 -2.69 -2.65 -4.86
N LYS A 101 -1.75 -1.80 -4.45
CA LYS A 101 -2.03 -0.55 -3.71
C LYS A 101 -3.18 0.24 -4.37
N LEU A 102 -3.30 0.07 -5.69
CA LEU A 102 -4.40 0.50 -6.55
C LEU A 102 -5.79 0.02 -6.10
N LYS A 103 -6.00 -1.22 -5.68
CA LYS A 103 -7.29 -1.71 -5.18
C LYS A 103 -7.72 -0.97 -3.90
N ARG A 104 -6.78 -0.66 -3.01
CA ARG A 104 -7.03 0.19 -1.83
C ARG A 104 -7.36 1.63 -2.24
N ILE A 105 -6.65 2.18 -3.23
CA ILE A 105 -6.91 3.52 -3.77
C ILE A 105 -8.27 3.59 -4.46
N ILE A 106 -8.62 2.62 -5.32
CA ILE A 106 -9.90 2.53 -6.03
C ILE A 106 -11.07 2.43 -5.03
N TRP A 107 -10.89 1.64 -3.97
CA TRP A 107 -11.90 1.52 -2.92
C TRP A 107 -12.15 2.85 -2.20
N SER A 108 -11.07 3.56 -1.82
CA SER A 108 -11.16 4.90 -1.24
C SER A 108 -11.72 5.93 -2.23
N TRP A 109 -11.35 5.81 -3.51
CA TRP A 109 -11.74 6.72 -4.59
C TRP A 109 -13.25 6.66 -4.88
N ARG A 110 -13.86 5.48 -4.77
CA ARG A 110 -15.32 5.32 -4.96
C ARG A 110 -16.14 6.25 -4.04
N ARG A 111 -15.68 6.51 -2.81
CA ARG A 111 -16.35 7.44 -1.89
C ARG A 111 -16.04 8.90 -2.21
N THR A 112 -14.80 9.21 -2.59
CA THR A 112 -14.40 10.59 -2.89
C THR A 112 -14.98 11.10 -4.22
N VAL A 113 -15.16 10.23 -5.22
CA VAL A 113 -15.80 10.59 -6.51
C VAL A 113 -17.22 11.11 -6.31
N PHE A 114 -18.01 10.48 -5.44
CA PHE A 114 -19.38 10.93 -5.20
C PHE A 114 -19.43 12.34 -4.57
N VAL A 115 -18.56 12.60 -3.58
CA VAL A 115 -18.44 13.91 -2.94
C VAL A 115 -17.94 14.96 -3.93
N TRP A 116 -16.95 14.61 -4.77
CA TRP A 116 -16.42 15.52 -5.80
C TRP A 116 -17.47 15.86 -6.86
N LEU A 117 -18.27 14.89 -7.31
CA LEU A 117 -19.36 15.12 -8.27
C LEU A 117 -20.42 16.06 -7.67
N ALA A 118 -20.78 15.87 -6.40
CA ALA A 118 -21.72 16.75 -5.70
C ALA A 118 -21.18 18.19 -5.60
N ILE A 119 -19.91 18.37 -5.20
CA ILE A 119 -19.28 19.70 -5.11
C ILE A 119 -19.25 20.40 -6.48
N VAL A 120 -18.85 19.69 -7.54
CA VAL A 120 -18.81 20.26 -8.90
C VAL A 120 -20.22 20.62 -9.37
N SER A 121 -21.21 19.75 -9.14
CA SER A 121 -22.61 20.05 -9.50
C SER A 121 -23.13 21.30 -8.79
N PHE A 122 -22.86 21.45 -7.49
CA PHE A 122 -23.25 22.60 -6.70
C PHE A 122 -22.57 23.89 -7.18
N LEU A 123 -21.26 23.85 -7.48
CA LEU A 123 -20.53 24.99 -8.02
C LEU A 123 -21.05 25.41 -9.40
N MET A 124 -21.41 24.45 -10.25
CA MET A 124 -22.01 24.74 -11.55
C MET A 124 -23.38 25.40 -11.42
N GLU A 125 -24.24 24.89 -10.54
CA GLU A 125 -25.54 25.52 -10.22
C GLU A 125 -25.37 26.95 -9.66
N LEU A 126 -24.39 27.14 -8.77
CA LEU A 126 -24.08 28.45 -8.19
C LEU A 126 -23.56 29.44 -9.25
N LEU A 127 -22.72 28.99 -10.19
CA LEU A 127 -22.25 29.82 -11.30
C LEU A 127 -23.40 30.19 -12.25
N VAL A 128 -24.25 29.24 -12.60
CA VAL A 128 -25.40 29.47 -13.48
C VAL A 128 -26.37 30.46 -12.84
N THR A 129 -26.73 30.27 -11.56
CA THR A 129 -27.59 31.20 -10.81
C THR A 129 -26.93 32.57 -10.68
N LEU A 130 -25.64 32.66 -10.41
CA LEU A 130 -24.95 33.95 -10.38
C LEU A 130 -25.05 34.66 -11.74
N ILE A 131 -24.79 33.97 -12.85
CA ILE A 131 -24.85 34.55 -14.21
C ILE A 131 -26.29 34.99 -14.56
N PHE A 132 -27.30 34.16 -14.29
CA PHE A 132 -28.70 34.45 -14.58
C PHE A 132 -29.34 35.48 -13.64
N CYS A 133 -28.91 35.53 -12.37
CA CYS A 133 -29.43 36.44 -11.35
C CYS A 133 -28.59 37.73 -11.20
N ARG A 134 -27.45 37.88 -11.88
CA ARG A 134 -26.73 39.17 -11.98
C ARG A 134 -27.63 40.35 -12.39
N PRO A 135 -28.54 40.25 -13.38
CA PRO A 135 -29.46 41.34 -13.70
C PRO A 135 -30.58 41.56 -12.66
N ILE A 136 -30.80 40.62 -11.73
CA ILE A 136 -31.87 40.68 -10.72
C ILE A 136 -31.34 41.14 -9.35
N LEU A 137 -30.13 40.73 -8.97
CA LEU A 137 -29.49 41.07 -7.68
C LEU A 137 -28.82 42.45 -7.68
N LEU A 138 -28.38 42.94 -8.83
CA LEU A 138 -27.88 44.31 -9.00
C LEU A 138 -28.93 45.13 -9.77
N PRO A 139 -29.90 45.77 -9.10
CA PRO A 139 -30.75 46.75 -9.76
C PRO A 139 -29.83 47.85 -10.29
N LYS A 140 -29.63 47.86 -11.60
CA LYS A 140 -28.91 48.91 -12.32
C LYS A 140 -29.44 50.26 -11.81
N PRO A 141 -28.61 51.13 -11.21
CA PRO A 141 -29.09 52.45 -10.82
C PRO A 141 -29.53 53.13 -12.11
N ARG A 142 -30.85 53.33 -12.26
CA ARG A 142 -31.39 54.15 -13.33
C ARG A 142 -30.66 55.48 -13.25
N PRO A 143 -30.01 55.98 -14.32
CA PRO A 143 -29.57 57.36 -14.31
C PRO A 143 -30.84 58.19 -14.10
N ARG A 144 -30.90 58.90 -12.97
CA ARG A 144 -31.96 59.88 -12.71
C ARG A 144 -31.99 60.81 -13.93
N ALA A 145 -33.16 60.97 -14.53
CA ALA A 145 -33.46 61.94 -15.58
C ALA A 145 -33.35 63.38 -15.03
N GLY A 146 -32.16 63.77 -14.59
CA GLY A 146 -31.87 65.04 -13.94
C GLY A 146 -30.64 65.77 -14.51
N ASP A 147 -29.79 65.10 -15.31
CA ASP A 147 -28.58 65.74 -15.87
C ASP A 147 -28.79 66.46 -17.21
N ALA A 148 -29.93 66.27 -17.88
CA ALA A 148 -30.22 67.03 -19.11
C ALA A 148 -30.48 68.53 -18.86
N LYS A 149 -30.83 68.96 -17.64
CA LYS A 149 -31.08 70.38 -17.32
C LYS A 149 -29.81 71.15 -16.94
N LYS A 150 -28.73 70.50 -16.49
CA LYS A 150 -27.48 71.20 -16.14
C LYS A 150 -26.63 71.56 -17.36
N GLN A 151 -26.68 70.78 -18.45
CA GLN A 151 -26.01 71.14 -19.70
C GLN A 151 -26.71 72.27 -20.45
N ALA A 152 -28.04 72.38 -20.38
CA ALA A 152 -28.78 73.48 -21.02
C ALA A 152 -28.56 74.84 -20.35
N HIS A 153 -28.34 74.90 -19.03
CA HIS A 153 -28.04 76.16 -18.33
C HIS A 153 -26.58 76.60 -18.53
N LYS A 154 -25.64 75.67 -18.80
CA LYS A 154 -24.22 76.01 -18.95
C LYS A 154 -23.88 76.67 -20.30
N ASN A 155 -24.74 76.54 -21.30
CA ASN A 155 -24.54 77.14 -22.64
C ASN A 155 -25.20 78.52 -22.81
N ARG A 156 -25.69 79.15 -21.73
CA ARG A 156 -26.38 80.46 -21.81
C ARG A 156 -25.60 81.63 -21.19
N ILE A 157 -24.28 81.48 -21.04
CA ILE A 157 -23.38 82.58 -20.66
C ILE A 157 -22.06 82.42 -21.41
N SER A 158 -21.99 83.01 -22.60
CA SER A 158 -20.75 83.45 -23.23
C SER A 158 -21.01 84.85 -23.78
N TRP A 159 -20.36 85.83 -23.17
CA TRP A 159 -20.11 87.13 -23.79
C TRP A 159 -19.18 86.97 -24.98
#